data_AF-A0A800FHR5-F1
#
_entry.id   AF-A0A800FHR5-F1
#
_cell.length_a   1.000
_cell.length_b   1.000
_cell.length_c   1.000
_cell.angle_alpha   90.00
_cell.angle_beta   90.00
_cell.angle_gamma   90.00
#
_symmetry.space_group_name_H-M   'P 1'
#
loop_
_entity.id
_entity.type
_entity.pdbx_description
1 polymer ?
#
loop_
_entity_poly.entity_id
_entity_poly.type
_entity_poly.pdbx_seq_one_letter_code
_entity_poly.pdbx_strand_id
1 'polypeptide(L)'
;MIKQGRNDPCHCGSGKKFKVCHGQAAKSFNQQWVIAGIIGGIFLLFFFMDSGTSTTTLNTSIPTSVIPRVNAGSAPPPPGE
;
A
#
# COMPACT_ATOMS: atom_id res chain seq x y z
N MET A 1 -2.36 -17.97 -45.22
CA MET A 1 -1.00 -18.04 -44.66
C MET A 1 -1.09 -18.51 -43.21
N ILE A 2 -0.62 -19.71 -42.90
CA ILE A 2 -0.67 -20.25 -41.54
C ILE A 2 0.48 -19.57 -40.77
N LYS A 3 0.13 -18.65 -39.88
CA LYS A 3 1.11 -17.94 -39.05
C LYS A 3 1.67 -18.96 -38.05
N GLN A 4 2.98 -19.20 -38.07
CA GLN A 4 3.60 -20.14 -37.13
C GLN A 4 3.30 -19.72 -35.69
N GLY A 5 2.81 -20.67 -34.89
CA GLY A 5 2.42 -20.45 -33.50
C GLY A 5 3.62 -20.13 -32.64
N ARG A 6 3.44 -19.22 -31.66
CA ARG A 6 4.53 -18.80 -30.76
C ARG A 6 5.18 -19.95 -29.98
N ASN A 7 4.44 -21.02 -29.70
CA ASN A 7 4.95 -22.17 -28.96
C ASN A 7 5.50 -23.29 -29.87
N ASP A 8 5.36 -23.19 -31.18
CA ASP A 8 5.81 -24.22 -32.13
C ASP A 8 7.34 -24.31 -32.16
N PRO A 9 7.91 -25.47 -32.55
CA PRO A 9 9.34 -25.59 -32.78
C PRO A 9 9.82 -24.54 -33.80
N CYS A 10 10.94 -23.88 -33.50
CA CYS A 10 11.47 -22.88 -34.42
C CYS A 10 12.02 -23.54 -35.69
N HIS A 11 11.71 -22.96 -36.86
CA HIS A 11 12.12 -23.46 -38.17
C HIS A 11 13.64 -23.45 -38.42
N CYS A 12 14.45 -22.87 -37.52
CA CYS A 12 15.90 -22.86 -37.60
C CYS A 12 16.57 -24.18 -37.13
N GLY A 13 15.78 -25.20 -36.80
CA GLY A 13 16.30 -26.52 -36.37
C GLY A 13 16.86 -26.55 -34.94
N SER A 14 16.70 -25.48 -34.18
CA SER A 14 17.31 -25.36 -32.85
C SER A 14 16.56 -26.11 -31.73
N GLY A 15 15.41 -26.72 -32.03
CA GLY A 15 14.55 -27.43 -31.06
C GLY A 15 13.83 -26.53 -30.05
N LYS A 16 14.15 -25.23 -30.00
CA LYS A 16 13.54 -24.24 -29.11
C LYS A 16 12.17 -23.80 -29.63
N LYS A 17 11.28 -23.33 -28.73
CA LYS A 17 10.00 -22.70 -29.12
C LYS A 17 10.25 -21.43 -29.92
N PHE A 18 9.43 -21.17 -30.95
CA PHE A 18 9.55 -20.02 -31.84
C PHE A 18 9.66 -18.70 -31.06
N LYS A 19 8.83 -18.48 -30.03
CA LYS A 19 8.86 -17.27 -29.17
C LYS A 19 10.17 -16.99 -28.43
N VAL A 20 11.03 -18.00 -28.24
CA VAL A 20 12.32 -17.91 -27.54
C VAL A 20 13.50 -17.92 -28.53
N CYS A 21 13.20 -18.02 -29.82
CA CYS A 21 14.20 -18.00 -30.88
C CYS A 21 13.86 -16.83 -31.82
N HIS A 22 13.47 -17.10 -33.06
CA HIS A 22 13.20 -16.06 -34.05
C HIS A 22 11.89 -15.28 -33.81
N GLY A 23 11.03 -15.76 -32.91
CA GLY A 23 9.83 -15.06 -32.44
C GLY A 23 10.05 -14.27 -31.15
N GLN A 24 11.29 -14.17 -30.68
CA GLN A 24 11.64 -13.33 -29.54
C GLN A 24 11.53 -11.88 -29.96
N ALA A 25 10.42 -11.25 -29.58
CA ALA A 25 10.31 -9.80 -29.66
C ALA A 25 11.45 -9.24 -28.79
N ALA A 26 12.39 -8.54 -29.40
CA ALA A 26 13.48 -7.90 -28.69
C ALA A 26 12.86 -7.08 -27.55
N LYS A 27 13.03 -7.55 -26.32
CA LYS A 27 12.62 -6.79 -25.14
C LYS A 27 13.59 -5.62 -25.10
N SER A 28 13.19 -4.51 -25.73
CA SER A 28 14.02 -3.31 -25.80
C SER A 28 14.42 -2.96 -24.37
N PHE A 29 15.72 -2.93 -24.10
CA PHE A 29 16.31 -2.72 -22.77
C PHE A 29 15.78 -1.46 -22.06
N ASN A 30 15.16 -0.55 -22.79
CA ASN A 30 14.46 0.64 -22.32
C ASN A 30 13.20 0.33 -21.48
N GLN A 31 12.61 -0.86 -21.56
CA GLN A 31 11.43 -1.20 -20.76
C GLN A 31 11.74 -1.14 -19.26
N GLN A 32 12.97 -1.45 -18.86
CA GLN A 32 13.37 -1.38 -17.45
C GLN A 32 13.42 0.06 -16.94
N TRP A 33 13.92 1.00 -17.76
CA TRP A 33 13.89 2.43 -17.46
C TRP A 33 12.48 3.02 -17.48
N VAL A 34 11.61 2.56 -18.38
CA VAL A 34 10.19 2.93 -18.37
C VAL A 34 9.51 2.49 -17.07
N ILE A 35 9.73 1.24 -16.64
CA ILE A 35 9.17 0.74 -15.37
C ILE A 35 9.74 1.52 -14.18
N ALA A 36 11.06 1.77 -14.15
CA ALA A 36 11.69 2.57 -13.10
C ALA A 36 11.16 4.01 -13.05
N GLY A 37 10.92 4.62 -14.21
CA GLY A 37 10.31 5.94 -14.34
C GLY A 37 8.87 5.98 -13.83
N ILE A 38 8.06 4.96 -14.12
CA ILE A 38 6.68 4.84 -13.61
C ILE A 38 6.70 4.68 -12.08
N ILE A 39 7.51 3.77 -11.55
CA ILE A 39 7.62 3.53 -10.10
C ILE A 39 8.12 4.79 -9.38
N GLY A 40 9.17 5.44 -9.90
CA GLY A 40 9.71 6.67 -9.34
C GLY A 40 8.73 7.84 -9.42
N GLY A 41 8.01 7.98 -10.53
CA GLY A 41 6.98 9.01 -10.71
C GLY A 41 5.80 8.84 -9.77
N ILE A 42 5.33 7.61 -9.56
CA ILE A 42 4.27 7.30 -8.59
C ILE A 42 4.74 7.59 -7.17
N PHE A 43 5.94 7.14 -6.78
CA PHE A 43 6.51 7.42 -5.46
C PHE A 43 6.67 8.92 -5.21
N LEU A 44 7.20 9.66 -6.19
CA LEU A 44 7.35 11.11 -6.14
C LEU A 44 5.98 11.80 -6.01
N LEU A 45 4.98 11.36 -6.77
CA LEU A 45 3.63 11.89 -6.69
C LEU A 45 3.02 11.67 -5.30
N PHE A 46 3.12 10.48 -4.72
CA PHE A 46 2.61 10.19 -3.38
C PHE A 46 3.36 10.98 -2.29
N PHE A 47 4.69 11.08 -2.37
CA PHE A 47 5.50 11.82 -1.40
C PHE A 47 5.16 13.33 -1.39
N PHE A 48 4.94 13.91 -2.56
CA PHE A 48 4.52 15.32 -2.68
C PHE A 48 3.04 15.53 -2.33
N MET A 49 2.15 14.58 -2.64
CA MET A 49 0.72 14.70 -2.31
C MET A 49 0.47 14.51 -0.79
N ASP A 50 1.23 13.64 -0.14
CA ASP A 50 1.14 13.39 1.32
C ASP A 50 1.72 14.56 2.14
N SER A 51 2.58 15.40 1.54
CA SER A 51 3.09 16.62 2.18
C SER A 51 2.02 17.70 2.39
N GLY A 52 0.78 17.49 1.90
CA GLY A 52 -0.33 18.44 1.96
C GLY A 52 -1.45 18.10 2.96
N THR A 53 -1.45 16.94 3.61
CA THR A 53 -2.47 16.61 4.62
C THR A 53 -1.86 16.61 6.01
N SER A 54 -1.75 17.81 6.60
CA SER A 54 -1.92 17.92 8.04
C SER A 54 -3.30 17.36 8.36
N THR A 55 -3.39 16.07 8.71
CA THR A 55 -4.51 15.53 9.47
C THR A 55 -4.48 16.21 10.82
N THR A 56 -4.99 17.45 10.85
CA THR A 56 -5.33 18.14 12.09
C THR A 56 -6.56 17.44 12.66
N THR A 57 -6.34 16.32 13.32
CA THR A 57 -7.29 15.81 14.29
C THR A 57 -7.28 16.82 15.44
N LEU A 58 -8.15 17.83 15.37
CA LEU A 58 -8.56 18.56 16.57
C LEU A 58 -9.50 17.61 17.31
N ASN A 59 -8.90 16.77 18.16
CA ASN A 59 -9.61 16.07 19.21
C ASN A 59 -10.18 17.18 20.10
N THR A 60 -11.41 17.57 19.80
CA THR A 60 -12.21 18.50 20.56
C THR A 60 -12.13 18.07 22.02
N SER A 61 -11.54 18.95 22.82
CA SER A 61 -11.51 18.85 24.27
C SER A 61 -12.92 18.52 24.75
N ILE A 62 -13.09 17.36 25.38
CA ILE A 62 -14.19 17.12 26.29
C ILE A 62 -13.74 17.74 27.63
N PRO A 63 -14.21 18.93 28.03
CA PRO A 63 -14.16 19.29 29.42
C PRO A 63 -15.33 18.62 30.14
N THR A 64 -15.09 18.28 31.41
CA THR A 64 -16.11 18.04 32.44
C THR A 64 -16.57 16.59 32.63
N SER A 65 -15.93 15.92 33.58
CA SER A 65 -16.68 15.30 34.68
C SER A 65 -15.85 15.43 35.95
N VAL A 66 -15.98 16.57 36.61
CA VAL A 66 -15.58 16.69 38.02
C VAL A 66 -16.63 15.91 38.80
N ILE A 67 -16.27 14.72 39.28
CA ILE A 67 -17.07 14.01 40.28
C ILE A 67 -16.82 14.70 41.63
N PRO A 68 -17.82 15.32 42.28
CA PRO A 68 -17.64 15.80 43.64
C PRO A 68 -17.48 14.60 44.57
N ARG A 69 -16.34 14.54 45.25
CA ARG A 69 -16.08 13.61 46.36
C ARG A 69 -17.05 13.93 47.49
N VAL A 70 -18.08 13.11 47.66
CA VAL A 70 -18.97 13.22 48.82
C VAL A 70 -18.15 12.86 50.06
N ASN A 71 -17.91 13.85 50.90
CA ASN A 71 -17.21 13.70 52.16
C ASN A 71 -18.16 13.00 53.13
N ALA A 72 -18.12 11.67 53.20
CA ALA A 72 -18.83 10.89 54.22
C ALA A 72 -18.12 11.04 55.58
N GLY A 73 -18.13 12.27 56.10
CA GLY A 73 -17.94 12.55 57.51
C GLY A 73 -19.31 12.54 58.18
N SER A 74 -19.43 11.79 59.27
CA SER A 74 -20.60 11.66 60.16
C SER A 74 -21.74 10.74 59.70
N ALA A 75 -21.51 9.43 59.80
CA ALA A 75 -22.57 8.50 60.21
C ALA A 75 -22.06 7.74 61.45
N PRO A 76 -22.73 7.80 62.61
CA PRO A 76 -22.36 6.98 63.76
C PRO A 76 -22.58 5.49 63.45
N PRO A 77 -21.73 4.58 63.95
CA PRO A 77 -21.86 3.15 63.70
C PRO A 77 -23.16 2.59 64.31
N PRO A 78 -23.79 1.58 63.67
CA PRO A 78 -25.03 0.99 64.18
C PRO A 78 -24.81 0.25 65.50
N PRO A 79 -25.82 0.22 66.40
CA PRO A 79 -25.75 -0.52 67.66
C PRO A 79 -25.52 -2.02 67.42
N GLY A 80 -24.45 -2.56 67.97
CA GLY A 80 -24.20 -4.00 68.06
C GLY A 80 -24.88 -4.58 69.30
N GLU A 81 -25.48 -5.75 69.11
CA GLU A 81 -25.91 -6.68 70.15
C GLU A 81 -24.75 -7.57 70.62
#